data_AF-A0A1E3KG16-F1
#
_entry.id   AF-A0A1E3KG16-F1
#
_cell.length_a   1.000
_cell.length_b   1.000
_cell.length_c   1.000
_cell.angle_alpha   90.00
_cell.angle_beta   90.00
_cell.angle_gamma   90.00
#
_symmetry.space_group_name_H-M   'P 1'
#
loop_
_entity.id
_entity.type
_entity.pdbx_description
1 polymer ?
#
loop_
_entity_poly.entity_id
_entity_poly.type
_entity_poly.pdbx_seq_one_letter_code
_entity_poly.pdbx_strand_id
1 'polypeptide(L)'
;MTKQSAQQAQQPEILGTEEYKTDAKWLKLEKINWKDQDGKERAWEVANRSTRPKGGVDSVHILALLHHPNKPTSTIIIEQYRPPVASTVIELPAGLIDEGEDAATSALRELHEETGYGGGKHGGEAKVAHISSVLAKDPGMTGANMYLVTIDVHLSENDPEPEQHLDDGEHIVRKVVPLKYLIRHLQDYARRGYTVDTILASIATGWELHRRFESE
;
A
#
# COMPACT_ATOMS: atom_id res chain seq x y z
N MET A 1 18.21 49.40 -15.08
CA MET A 1 16.74 49.17 -15.02
C MET A 1 16.53 47.78 -15.59
N THR A 2 15.98 46.78 -14.91
CA THR A 2 14.86 46.78 -13.96
C THR A 2 15.09 45.60 -12.99
N LYS A 3 15.06 45.84 -11.67
CA LYS A 3 14.98 44.74 -10.70
C LYS A 3 13.59 44.14 -10.84
N GLN A 4 13.44 42.99 -11.49
CA GLN A 4 12.26 42.17 -11.30
C GLN A 4 12.23 41.82 -9.80
N SER A 5 11.30 42.41 -9.06
CA SER A 5 10.97 41.91 -7.73
C SER A 5 10.50 40.48 -7.92
N ALA A 6 11.25 39.51 -7.41
CA ALA A 6 10.77 38.14 -7.31
C ALA A 6 9.48 38.20 -6.49
N GLN A 7 8.34 38.05 -7.16
CA GLN A 7 7.04 38.01 -6.52
C GLN A 7 7.09 36.80 -5.60
N GLN A 8 6.98 37.02 -4.29
CA GLN A 8 7.10 35.95 -3.31
C GLN A 8 5.94 34.98 -3.54
N ALA A 9 6.26 33.77 -3.98
CA ALA A 9 5.29 32.72 -4.27
C ALA A 9 4.38 32.49 -3.05
N GLN A 10 3.06 32.47 -3.26
CA GLN A 10 2.11 32.16 -2.18
C GLN A 10 2.05 30.64 -1.94
N GLN A 11 1.54 30.24 -0.77
CA GLN A 11 1.19 28.83 -0.54
C GLN A 11 -0.02 28.45 -1.41
N PRO A 12 -0.01 27.30 -2.09
CA PRO A 12 -1.19 26.80 -2.76
C PRO A 12 -2.35 26.55 -1.79
N GLU A 13 -3.57 26.81 -2.24
CA GLU A 13 -4.77 26.70 -1.40
C GLU A 13 -5.94 26.10 -2.21
N ILE A 14 -6.66 25.17 -1.59
CA ILE A 14 -7.92 24.65 -2.14
C ILE A 14 -9.01 25.70 -1.92
N LEU A 15 -9.62 26.17 -3.00
CA LEU A 15 -10.72 27.14 -2.96
C LEU A 15 -12.08 26.46 -2.81
N GLY A 16 -12.21 25.25 -3.35
CA GLY A 16 -13.42 24.44 -3.23
C GLY A 16 -13.36 23.16 -4.06
N THR A 17 -14.24 22.22 -3.74
CA THR A 17 -14.36 20.95 -4.46
C THR A 17 -15.80 20.76 -4.91
N GLU A 18 -15.98 20.46 -6.19
CA GLU A 18 -17.27 20.16 -6.81
C GLU A 18 -17.32 18.68 -7.18
N GLU A 19 -18.31 17.94 -6.71
CA GLU A 19 -18.51 16.54 -7.09
C GLU A 19 -19.36 16.44 -8.38
N TYR A 20 -18.88 15.67 -9.35
CA TYR A 20 -19.65 15.32 -10.53
C TYR A 20 -20.71 14.26 -10.16
N LYS A 21 -21.95 14.46 -10.61
CA LYS A 21 -23.03 13.48 -10.39
C LYS A 21 -22.75 12.21 -11.21
N THR A 22 -22.58 11.09 -10.51
CA THR A 22 -22.43 9.75 -11.11
C THR A 22 -23.30 8.75 -10.36
N ASP A 23 -23.47 7.55 -10.93
CA ASP A 23 -24.09 6.39 -10.28
C ASP A 23 -23.04 5.45 -9.65
N ALA A 24 -21.78 5.90 -9.54
CA ALA A 24 -20.69 5.11 -8.99
C ALA A 24 -20.88 4.88 -7.48
N LYS A 25 -20.73 3.62 -7.05
CA LYS A 25 -20.86 3.24 -5.64
C LYS A 25 -19.59 3.50 -4.83
N TRP A 26 -18.42 3.19 -5.40
CA TRP A 26 -17.15 3.07 -4.67
C TRP A 26 -16.21 4.26 -4.87
N LEU A 27 -16.46 5.06 -5.90
CA LEU A 27 -15.65 6.21 -6.27
C LEU A 27 -16.54 7.43 -6.44
N LYS A 28 -15.95 8.61 -6.21
CA LYS A 28 -16.49 9.91 -6.58
C LYS A 28 -15.52 10.59 -7.54
N LEU A 29 -16.06 11.24 -8.56
CA LEU A 29 -15.30 12.09 -9.48
C LEU A 29 -15.50 13.53 -9.03
N GLU A 30 -14.41 14.24 -8.78
CA GLU A 30 -14.45 15.60 -8.24
C GLU A 30 -13.59 16.55 -9.08
N LYS A 31 -13.99 17.81 -9.12
CA LYS A 31 -13.19 18.93 -9.62
C LYS A 31 -12.75 19.79 -8.44
N ILE A 32 -11.45 19.86 -8.21
CA ILE A 32 -10.84 20.74 -7.22
C ILE A 32 -10.51 22.07 -7.88
N ASN A 33 -11.12 23.15 -7.40
CA ASN A 33 -10.71 24.51 -7.73
C ASN A 33 -9.67 24.95 -6.67
N TRP A 34 -8.49 25.37 -7.11
CA TRP A 34 -7.39 25.74 -6.23
C TRP A 34 -6.62 26.94 -6.77
N LYS A 35 -5.91 27.63 -5.89
CA LYS A 35 -5.05 28.77 -6.22
C LYS A 35 -3.59 28.33 -6.15
N ASP A 36 -2.84 28.54 -7.23
CA ASP A 36 -1.45 28.11 -7.32
C ASP A 36 -0.45 29.06 -6.64
N GLN A 37 0.84 28.74 -6.72
CA GLN A 37 1.91 29.56 -6.16
C GLN A 37 2.04 30.97 -6.79
N ASP A 38 1.54 31.17 -8.02
CA ASP A 38 1.49 32.47 -8.70
C ASP A 38 0.22 33.27 -8.33
N GLY A 39 -0.67 32.66 -7.53
CA GLY A 39 -1.96 33.22 -7.18
C GLY A 39 -3.04 33.06 -8.25
N LYS A 40 -2.82 32.20 -9.26
CA LYS A 40 -3.77 31.91 -10.33
C LYS A 40 -4.73 30.80 -9.92
N GLU A 41 -6.00 30.99 -10.22
CA GLU A 41 -7.00 29.95 -10.04
C GLU A 41 -6.83 28.86 -11.12
N ARG A 42 -6.95 27.61 -10.68
CA ARG A 42 -6.79 26.40 -11.48
C ARG A 42 -7.86 25.39 -11.10
N ALA A 43 -8.10 24.45 -12.00
CA ALA A 43 -8.94 23.29 -11.76
C ALA A 43 -8.12 22.00 -11.92
N TRP A 44 -8.46 20.98 -11.14
CA TRP A 44 -7.90 19.63 -11.25
C TRP A 44 -9.01 18.60 -11.08
N GLU A 45 -9.07 17.60 -11.97
CA GLU A 45 -10.03 16.51 -11.83
C GLU A 45 -9.38 15.35 -11.07
N VAL A 46 -10.12 14.77 -10.12
CA VAL A 46 -9.63 13.74 -9.22
C VAL A 46 -10.68 12.66 -9.05
N ALA A 47 -10.25 11.39 -9.02
CA ALA A 47 -11.09 10.26 -8.65
C ALA A 47 -10.74 9.80 -7.23
N ASN A 48 -11.69 9.90 -6.30
CA ASN A 48 -11.48 9.58 -4.88
C ASN A 48 -12.40 8.44 -4.43
N ARG A 49 -12.02 7.75 -3.35
CA ARG A 49 -12.91 6.80 -2.69
C ARG A 49 -14.09 7.53 -2.06
N SER A 50 -15.28 6.93 -2.17
CA SER A 50 -16.48 7.37 -1.42
C SER A 50 -16.49 6.88 0.03
N THR A 51 -15.54 6.00 0.39
CA THR A 51 -15.56 5.21 1.63
C THR A 51 -14.47 5.58 2.63
N ARG A 52 -13.75 6.70 2.44
CA ARG A 52 -12.68 7.09 3.37
C ARG A 52 -13.26 7.26 4.79
N PRO A 53 -12.73 6.56 5.81
CA PRO A 53 -13.22 6.70 7.17
C PRO A 53 -12.91 8.09 7.71
N LYS A 54 -13.59 8.49 8.79
CA LYS A 54 -13.36 9.80 9.45
C LYS A 54 -11.94 9.99 9.95
N GLY A 55 -11.21 8.90 10.17
CA GLY A 55 -9.77 8.90 10.48
C GLY A 55 -8.88 9.48 9.38
N GLY A 56 -9.40 9.70 8.17
CA GLY A 56 -8.73 10.43 7.11
C GLY A 56 -7.72 9.62 6.28
N VAL A 57 -7.58 8.32 6.56
CA VAL A 57 -6.69 7.42 5.83
C VAL A 57 -7.47 6.25 5.23
N ASP A 58 -7.24 5.93 3.95
CA ASP A 58 -8.05 4.96 3.23
C ASP A 58 -7.66 3.50 3.53
N SER A 59 -6.37 3.20 3.67
CA SER A 59 -5.89 1.81 3.66
C SER A 59 -4.58 1.59 4.41
N VAL A 60 -4.30 0.33 4.69
CA VAL A 60 -3.01 -0.17 5.19
C VAL A 60 -2.39 -1.11 4.17
N HIS A 61 -1.07 -1.07 4.02
CA HIS A 61 -0.30 -2.08 3.28
C HIS A 61 0.71 -2.69 4.25
N ILE A 62 0.85 -4.01 4.22
CA ILE A 62 1.60 -4.73 5.24
C ILE A 62 2.90 -5.29 4.67
N LEU A 63 4.03 -4.78 5.18
CA LEU A 63 5.31 -5.44 5.03
C LEU A 63 5.50 -6.43 6.18
N ALA A 64 5.04 -7.67 5.99
CA ALA A 64 5.26 -8.73 6.96
C ALA A 64 6.71 -9.24 6.89
N LEU A 65 7.38 -9.32 8.04
CA LEU A 65 8.70 -9.90 8.21
C LEU A 65 8.56 -11.21 9.01
N LEU A 66 8.63 -12.33 8.30
CA LEU A 66 8.54 -13.66 8.89
C LEU A 66 9.90 -14.09 9.43
N HIS A 67 9.96 -14.26 10.74
CA HIS A 67 11.12 -14.76 11.48
C HIS A 67 10.88 -16.22 11.84
N HIS A 68 11.71 -17.10 11.30
CA HIS A 68 11.65 -18.54 11.57
C HIS A 68 13.02 -19.01 12.09
N PRO A 69 13.09 -19.89 13.11
CA PRO A 69 14.34 -20.24 13.78
C PRO A 69 15.46 -20.72 12.83
N ASN A 70 15.08 -21.48 11.80
CA ASN A 70 16.00 -22.14 10.88
C ASN A 70 15.88 -21.70 9.41
N LYS A 71 15.14 -20.63 9.10
CA LYS A 71 14.92 -20.16 7.71
C LYS A 71 15.27 -18.67 7.61
N PRO A 72 15.72 -18.20 6.43
CA PRO A 72 16.00 -16.78 6.25
C PRO A 72 14.73 -15.94 6.43
N THR A 73 14.88 -14.71 6.94
CA THR A 73 13.79 -13.75 7.02
C THR A 73 13.12 -13.60 5.66
N SER A 74 11.80 -13.77 5.67
CA SER A 74 10.97 -13.80 4.48
C SER A 74 9.87 -12.75 4.60
N THR A 75 9.27 -12.39 3.47
CA THR A 75 8.06 -11.57 3.44
C THR A 75 6.93 -12.32 2.76
N ILE A 76 5.71 -11.82 2.90
CA ILE A 76 4.54 -12.35 2.21
C ILE A 76 4.20 -11.40 1.08
N ILE A 77 3.99 -11.98 -0.10
CA ILE A 77 3.39 -11.29 -1.24
C ILE A 77 2.09 -12.01 -1.60
N ILE A 78 1.17 -11.30 -2.22
CA ILE A 78 -0.09 -11.86 -2.71
C ILE A 78 -0.20 -11.71 -4.22
N GLU A 79 -0.91 -12.64 -4.85
CA GLU A 79 -1.34 -12.59 -6.23
C GLU A 79 -2.85 -12.35 -6.24
N GLN A 80 -3.29 -11.22 -6.81
CA GLN A 80 -4.72 -10.89 -6.92
C GLN A 80 -5.01 -10.27 -8.29
N TYR A 81 -6.09 -10.70 -8.95
CA TYR A 81 -6.54 -10.05 -10.17
C TYR A 81 -7.10 -8.67 -9.85
N ARG A 82 -6.52 -7.62 -10.44
CA ARG A 82 -6.98 -6.24 -10.28
C ARG A 82 -7.66 -5.80 -11.58
N PRO A 83 -9.01 -5.70 -11.62
CA PRO A 83 -9.74 -5.26 -12.81
C PRO A 83 -9.24 -3.94 -13.44
N PRO A 84 -8.82 -2.90 -12.66
CA PRO A 84 -8.36 -1.64 -13.25
C PRO A 84 -7.13 -1.75 -14.16
N VAL A 85 -6.29 -2.77 -13.97
CA VAL A 85 -5.09 -3.00 -14.79
C VAL A 85 -5.18 -4.28 -15.63
N ALA A 86 -6.34 -4.94 -15.62
CA ALA A 86 -6.63 -6.17 -16.36
C ALA A 86 -5.53 -7.26 -16.21
N SER A 87 -4.96 -7.39 -15.02
CA SER A 87 -3.87 -8.32 -14.73
C SER A 87 -3.93 -8.83 -13.30
N THR A 88 -3.37 -10.02 -13.08
CA THR A 88 -2.93 -10.42 -11.74
C THR A 88 -1.76 -9.53 -11.33
N VAL A 89 -1.90 -8.88 -10.18
CA VAL A 89 -0.91 -8.00 -9.58
C VAL A 89 -0.24 -8.73 -8.42
N ILE A 90 1.08 -8.58 -8.35
CA ILE A 90 1.92 -9.07 -7.26
C ILE A 90 2.16 -7.92 -6.31
N GLU A 91 1.63 -8.03 -5.10
CA GLU A 91 1.57 -6.91 -4.15
C GLU A 91 1.76 -7.37 -2.70
N LEU A 92 1.90 -6.39 -1.80
CA LEU A 92 1.85 -6.65 -0.37
C LEU A 92 0.39 -6.93 0.05
N PRO A 93 0.16 -7.75 1.10
CA PRO A 93 -1.15 -7.80 1.75
C PRO A 93 -1.63 -6.40 2.11
N ALA A 94 -2.90 -6.10 1.90
CA ALA A 94 -3.43 -4.76 2.06
C ALA A 94 -4.96 -4.71 2.08
N GLY A 95 -5.51 -3.81 2.87
CA GLY A 95 -6.94 -3.56 2.87
C GLY A 95 -7.34 -2.20 3.40
N LEU A 96 -8.65 -1.96 3.41
CA LEU A 96 -9.21 -0.67 3.82
C LEU A 96 -9.24 -0.56 5.34
N ILE A 97 -9.11 0.66 5.83
CA ILE A 97 -9.33 0.94 7.25
C ILE A 97 -10.83 1.09 7.48
N ASP A 98 -11.38 0.27 8.37
CA ASP A 98 -12.78 0.36 8.75
C ASP A 98 -13.03 1.57 9.68
N GLU A 99 -14.27 2.06 9.68
CA GLU A 99 -14.65 3.19 10.53
C GLU A 99 -14.48 2.81 12.02
N GLY A 100 -13.56 3.51 12.68
CA GLY A 100 -13.25 3.31 14.10
C GLY A 100 -12.05 2.41 14.37
N GLU A 101 -11.48 1.75 13.35
CA GLU A 101 -10.22 1.04 13.48
C GLU A 101 -9.02 2.00 13.40
N ASP A 102 -7.93 1.64 14.09
CA ASP A 102 -6.62 2.25 13.87
C ASP A 102 -5.78 1.42 12.88
N ALA A 103 -4.70 2.02 12.38
CA ALA A 103 -3.85 1.38 11.37
C ALA A 103 -3.22 0.06 11.84
N ALA A 104 -2.90 -0.06 13.13
CA ALA A 104 -2.32 -1.28 13.68
C ALA A 104 -3.33 -2.43 13.66
N THR A 105 -4.56 -2.15 14.10
CA THR A 105 -5.67 -3.10 14.15
C THR A 105 -6.04 -3.56 12.75
N SER A 106 -6.26 -2.63 11.81
CA SER A 106 -6.57 -3.00 10.42
C SER A 106 -5.44 -3.82 9.79
N ALA A 107 -4.16 -3.45 10.00
CA ALA A 107 -3.05 -4.17 9.40
C ALA A 107 -2.89 -5.61 9.93
N LEU A 108 -3.16 -5.84 11.22
CA LEU A 108 -3.15 -7.19 11.80
C LEU A 108 -4.34 -8.02 11.30
N ARG A 109 -5.53 -7.41 11.19
CA ARG A 109 -6.73 -8.05 10.66
C ARG A 109 -6.53 -8.48 9.21
N GLU A 110 -6.15 -7.56 8.34
CA GLU A 110 -5.93 -7.80 6.90
C GLU A 110 -4.81 -8.82 6.66
N LEU A 111 -3.71 -8.76 7.44
CA LEU A 111 -2.66 -9.77 7.36
C LEU A 111 -3.20 -11.18 7.66
N HIS A 112 -4.03 -11.31 8.70
CA HIS A 112 -4.61 -12.59 9.08
C HIS A 112 -5.68 -13.07 8.08
N GLU A 113 -6.56 -12.19 7.61
CA GLU A 113 -7.60 -12.52 6.63
C GLU A 113 -6.98 -12.98 5.30
N GLU A 114 -6.10 -12.17 4.71
CA GLU A 114 -5.54 -12.47 3.40
C GLU A 114 -4.49 -13.59 3.44
N THR A 115 -3.82 -13.80 4.58
CA THR A 115 -2.63 -14.67 4.60
C THR A 115 -2.63 -15.74 5.69
N GLY A 116 -3.52 -15.67 6.68
CA GLY A 116 -3.52 -16.55 7.86
C GLY A 116 -2.39 -16.28 8.86
N TYR A 117 -1.40 -15.46 8.51
CA TYR A 117 -0.29 -15.12 9.40
C TYR A 117 -0.66 -14.02 10.40
N GLY A 118 0.05 -13.99 11.53
CA GLY A 118 -0.13 -12.98 12.57
C GLY A 118 -1.40 -13.13 13.41
N GLY A 119 -2.14 -14.23 13.24
CA GLY A 119 -3.27 -14.61 14.09
C GLY A 119 -3.45 -16.13 14.16
N GLY A 120 -4.31 -16.59 15.07
CA GLY A 120 -4.66 -18.00 15.22
C GLY A 120 -3.56 -18.88 15.84
N LYS A 121 -3.80 -20.21 15.86
CA LYS A 121 -2.91 -21.19 16.52
C LYS A 121 -1.58 -21.43 15.78
N HIS A 122 -1.53 -21.14 14.48
CA HIS A 122 -0.43 -21.51 13.57
C HIS A 122 0.13 -20.34 12.75
N GLY A 123 -0.43 -19.13 12.85
CA GLY A 123 0.01 -17.96 12.10
C GLY A 123 1.22 -17.22 12.70
N GLY A 124 1.76 -17.70 13.82
CA GLY A 124 2.85 -17.06 14.55
C GLY A 124 2.42 -15.86 15.39
N GLU A 125 3.34 -15.40 16.25
CA GLU A 125 3.12 -14.20 17.08
C GLU A 125 3.47 -12.95 16.26
N ALA A 126 2.46 -12.12 15.97
CA ALA A 126 2.64 -10.84 15.27
C ALA A 126 2.83 -9.66 16.23
N LYS A 127 3.75 -8.78 15.86
CA LYS A 127 3.96 -7.49 16.52
C LYS A 127 4.15 -6.41 15.48
N VAL A 128 3.38 -5.33 15.58
CA VAL A 128 3.57 -4.14 14.76
C VAL A 128 4.91 -3.50 15.16
N ALA A 129 5.84 -3.46 14.20
CA ALA A 129 7.19 -2.93 14.40
C ALA A 129 7.25 -1.44 14.03
N HIS A 130 6.55 -1.05 12.97
CA HIS A 130 6.55 0.33 12.48
C HIS A 130 5.25 0.66 11.73
N ILE A 131 4.82 1.90 11.84
CA ILE A 131 3.73 2.49 11.04
C ILE A 131 4.30 3.77 10.44
N SER A 132 4.23 3.90 9.12
CA SER A 132 4.71 5.11 8.43
C SER A 132 3.86 6.34 8.77
N SER A 133 4.29 7.53 8.34
CA SER A 133 3.35 8.63 8.12
C SER A 133 2.35 8.27 7.01
N VAL A 134 1.32 9.09 6.82
CA VAL A 134 0.40 8.93 5.67
C VAL A 134 1.16 9.09 4.37
N LEU A 135 0.99 8.13 3.45
CA LEU A 135 1.58 8.11 2.12
C LEU A 135 0.47 8.29 1.07
N ALA A 136 0.70 9.14 0.08
CA ALA A 136 -0.22 9.30 -1.05
C ALA A 136 -0.04 8.16 -2.06
N LYS A 137 -1.14 7.70 -2.65
CA LYS A 137 -1.15 6.78 -3.78
C LYS A 137 -1.50 7.55 -5.04
N ASP A 138 -0.59 7.58 -6.02
CA ASP A 138 -0.78 8.28 -7.29
C ASP A 138 -1.37 9.71 -7.17
N PRO A 139 -0.64 10.63 -6.49
CA PRO A 139 -1.14 11.96 -6.13
C PRO A 139 -1.44 12.88 -7.33
N GLY A 140 -1.10 12.48 -8.55
CA GLY A 140 -1.47 13.20 -9.77
C GLY A 140 -2.90 12.94 -10.22
N MET A 141 -3.53 11.85 -9.78
CA MET A 141 -4.83 11.38 -10.25
C MET A 141 -5.86 11.22 -9.12
N THR A 142 -5.41 10.82 -7.93
CA THR A 142 -6.30 10.52 -6.80
C THR A 142 -5.77 11.13 -5.50
N GLY A 143 -6.69 11.41 -4.58
CA GLY A 143 -6.38 11.73 -3.20
C GLY A 143 -6.20 10.48 -2.34
N ALA A 144 -6.27 9.27 -2.90
CA ALA A 144 -6.11 8.02 -2.16
C ALA A 144 -4.80 7.99 -1.37
N ASN A 145 -4.84 7.44 -0.16
CA ASN A 145 -3.70 7.42 0.74
C ASN A 145 -3.65 6.13 1.57
N MET A 146 -2.54 5.92 2.29
CA MET A 146 -2.32 4.71 3.07
C MET A 146 -1.31 4.90 4.19
N TYR A 147 -1.28 3.93 5.12
CA TYR A 147 -0.11 3.64 5.96
C TYR A 147 0.62 2.39 5.45
N LEU A 148 1.94 2.44 5.38
CA LEU A 148 2.76 1.23 5.28
C LEU A 148 3.06 0.75 6.70
N VAL A 149 2.65 -0.47 7.02
CA VAL A 149 2.79 -1.08 8.33
C VAL A 149 3.75 -2.25 8.24
N THR A 150 4.84 -2.20 9.00
CA THR A 150 5.78 -3.32 9.13
C THR A 150 5.36 -4.17 10.32
N ILE A 151 5.18 -5.47 10.09
CA ILE A 151 4.78 -6.43 11.12
C ILE A 151 5.82 -7.53 11.22
N ASP A 152 6.42 -7.72 12.38
CA ASP A 152 7.25 -8.88 12.67
C ASP A 152 6.36 -10.04 13.07
N VAL A 153 6.53 -11.19 12.41
CA VAL A 153 5.80 -12.42 12.72
C VAL A 153 6.79 -13.51 13.10
N HIS A 154 6.74 -13.96 14.35
CA HIS A 154 7.62 -15.00 14.86
C HIS A 154 6.95 -16.37 14.73
N LEU A 155 7.55 -17.24 13.93
CA LEU A 155 7.06 -18.58 13.63
C LEU A 155 7.78 -19.63 14.48
N SER A 156 7.09 -20.71 14.81
CA SER A 156 7.69 -21.91 15.37
C SER A 156 8.24 -22.82 14.27
N GLU A 157 9.12 -23.76 14.64
CA GLU A 157 9.76 -24.68 13.68
C GLU A 157 8.77 -25.58 12.93
N ASN A 158 7.69 -25.99 13.60
CA ASN A 158 6.73 -26.97 13.09
C ASN A 158 5.33 -26.38 12.89
N ASP A 159 5.22 -25.06 12.76
CA ASP A 159 3.93 -24.46 12.43
C ASP A 159 3.51 -24.91 11.02
N PRO A 160 2.30 -25.50 10.86
CA PRO A 160 1.75 -25.75 9.55
C PRO A 160 1.47 -24.40 8.88
N GLU A 161 1.32 -24.45 7.55
CA GLU A 161 0.86 -23.28 6.81
C GLU A 161 -0.53 -22.86 7.31
N PRO A 162 -0.74 -21.59 7.75
CA PRO A 162 -2.01 -21.15 8.33
C PRO A 162 -3.11 -21.04 7.27
N GLU A 163 -4.38 -21.01 7.68
CA GLU A 163 -5.52 -20.89 6.74
C GLU A 163 -5.82 -19.42 6.43
N GLN A 164 -6.18 -19.10 5.17
CA GLN A 164 -6.67 -17.76 4.80
C GLN A 164 -8.16 -17.65 5.17
N HIS A 165 -8.61 -16.44 5.49
CA HIS A 165 -10.00 -16.11 5.79
C HIS A 165 -10.46 -14.98 4.86
N LEU A 166 -10.55 -15.29 3.56
CA LEU A 166 -10.86 -14.33 2.50
C LEU A 166 -12.34 -13.94 2.48
N ASP A 167 -12.61 -12.69 2.11
CA ASP A 167 -13.97 -12.18 1.93
C ASP A 167 -14.63 -12.71 0.64
N ASP A 168 -15.95 -12.59 0.57
CA ASP A 168 -16.70 -12.98 -0.64
C ASP A 168 -16.26 -12.16 -1.86
N GLY A 169 -15.94 -12.85 -2.94
CA GLY A 169 -15.38 -12.25 -4.16
C GLY A 169 -13.86 -12.06 -4.15
N GLU A 170 -13.17 -12.38 -3.06
CA GLU A 170 -11.71 -12.36 -3.01
C GLU A 170 -11.10 -13.69 -3.47
N HIS A 171 -10.16 -13.57 -4.40
CA HIS A 171 -9.36 -14.69 -4.90
C HIS A 171 -7.88 -14.30 -4.79
N ILE A 172 -7.32 -14.54 -3.61
CA ILE A 172 -5.97 -14.14 -3.24
C ILE A 172 -5.11 -15.39 -3.04
N VAL A 173 -3.98 -15.44 -3.75
CA VAL A 173 -2.96 -16.47 -3.55
C VAL A 173 -1.77 -15.86 -2.83
N ARG A 174 -1.51 -16.28 -1.59
CA ARG A 174 -0.31 -15.85 -0.87
C ARG A 174 0.94 -16.64 -1.27
N LYS A 175 2.10 -16.00 -1.17
CA LYS A 175 3.44 -16.60 -1.32
C LYS A 175 4.40 -16.06 -0.28
N VAL A 176 5.10 -16.95 0.41
CA VAL A 176 6.23 -16.59 1.28
C VAL A 176 7.51 -16.54 0.44
N VAL A 177 8.20 -15.40 0.46
CA VAL A 177 9.41 -15.15 -0.33
C VAL A 177 10.55 -14.68 0.58
N PRO A 178 11.68 -15.38 0.62
CA PRO A 178 12.88 -14.90 1.31
C PRO A 178 13.29 -13.52 0.76
N LEU A 179 13.52 -12.54 1.65
CA LEU A 179 13.82 -11.16 1.24
C LEU A 179 15.02 -11.07 0.29
N LYS A 180 16.04 -11.90 0.52
CA LYS A 180 17.23 -11.98 -0.35
C LYS A 180 16.94 -12.37 -1.81
N TYR A 181 15.76 -12.92 -2.09
CA TYR A 181 15.36 -13.32 -3.44
C TYR A 181 14.18 -12.49 -3.97
N LEU A 182 13.62 -11.56 -3.18
CA LEU A 182 12.41 -10.84 -3.52
C LEU A 182 12.49 -10.19 -4.91
N ILE A 183 13.53 -9.40 -5.17
CA ILE A 183 13.68 -8.72 -6.48
C ILE A 183 13.73 -9.70 -7.66
N ARG A 184 14.35 -10.88 -7.49
CA ARG A 184 14.43 -11.91 -8.53
C ARG A 184 13.07 -12.56 -8.77
N HIS A 185 12.30 -12.81 -7.71
CA HIS A 185 10.93 -13.30 -7.81
C HIS A 185 10.05 -12.31 -8.56
N LEU A 186 10.11 -11.02 -8.22
CA LEU A 186 9.31 -9.99 -8.90
C LEU A 186 9.67 -9.86 -10.40
N GLN A 187 10.96 -9.92 -10.73
CA GLN A 187 11.41 -9.96 -12.12
C GLN A 187 10.90 -11.19 -12.87
N ASP A 188 10.79 -12.34 -12.21
CA ASP A 188 10.24 -13.55 -12.81
C ASP A 188 8.74 -13.44 -13.09
N TYR A 189 7.97 -12.92 -12.13
CA TYR A 189 6.55 -12.61 -12.32
C TYR A 189 6.34 -11.64 -13.49
N ALA A 190 7.13 -10.57 -13.57
CA ALA A 190 7.07 -9.62 -14.68
C ALA A 190 7.35 -10.29 -16.04
N ARG A 191 8.36 -11.18 -16.13
CA ARG A 191 8.65 -11.95 -17.37
C ARG A 191 7.51 -12.89 -17.77
N ARG A 192 6.71 -13.35 -16.81
CA ARG A 192 5.55 -14.22 -17.02
C ARG A 192 4.26 -13.44 -17.34
N GLY A 193 4.33 -12.11 -17.43
CA GLY A 193 3.20 -11.25 -17.79
C GLY A 193 2.34 -10.78 -16.61
N TYR A 194 2.80 -10.98 -15.38
CA TYR A 194 2.14 -10.40 -14.20
C TYR A 194 2.56 -8.94 -14.02
N THR A 195 1.68 -8.14 -13.43
CA THR A 195 2.01 -6.78 -13.00
C THR A 195 2.60 -6.83 -11.60
N VAL A 196 3.63 -6.03 -11.32
CA VAL A 196 4.20 -5.89 -9.98
C VAL A 196 3.78 -4.55 -9.42
N ASP A 197 3.26 -4.53 -8.20
CA ASP A 197 2.88 -3.31 -7.50
C ASP A 197 4.10 -2.39 -7.26
N THR A 198 3.89 -1.10 -7.40
CA THR A 198 4.93 -0.07 -7.30
C THR A 198 5.57 -0.01 -5.92
N ILE A 199 4.80 -0.21 -4.84
CA ILE A 199 5.33 -0.17 -3.47
C ILE A 199 6.23 -1.38 -3.24
N LEU A 200 5.75 -2.58 -3.59
CA LEU A 200 6.51 -3.82 -3.48
C LEU A 200 7.80 -3.77 -4.31
N ALA A 201 7.73 -3.27 -5.55
CA ALA A 201 8.89 -3.09 -6.42
C ALA A 201 9.91 -2.10 -5.83
N SER A 202 9.43 -1.01 -5.22
CA SER A 202 10.29 0.01 -4.59
C SER A 202 11.02 -0.55 -3.37
N ILE A 203 10.32 -1.31 -2.51
CA ILE A 203 10.92 -1.99 -1.34
C ILE A 203 11.98 -2.99 -1.80
N ALA A 204 11.66 -3.85 -2.78
CA ALA A 204 12.59 -4.86 -3.29
C ALA A 204 13.84 -4.22 -3.93
N THR A 205 13.67 -3.11 -4.64
CA THR A 205 14.77 -2.37 -5.26
C THR A 205 15.66 -1.72 -4.20
N GLY A 206 15.07 -1.05 -3.21
CA GLY A 206 15.81 -0.46 -2.09
C GLY A 206 16.60 -1.50 -1.30
N TRP A 207 16.00 -2.66 -1.04
CA TRP A 207 16.66 -3.79 -0.37
C TRP A 207 17.86 -4.32 -1.17
N GLU A 208 17.71 -4.49 -2.49
CA GLU A 208 18.80 -4.93 -3.36
C GLU A 208 19.93 -3.90 -3.45
N LEU A 209 19.60 -2.60 -3.51
CA LEU A 209 20.60 -1.53 -3.52
C LEU A 209 21.39 -1.49 -2.21
N HIS A 210 20.72 -1.57 -1.06
CA HIS A 210 21.40 -1.61 0.24
C HIS A 210 22.42 -2.76 0.31
N ARG A 211 22.05 -3.95 -0.16
CA ARG A 211 22.96 -5.11 -0.21
C ARG A 211 24.20 -4.90 -1.08
N ARG A 212 24.10 -4.08 -2.14
CA ARG A 212 25.26 -3.75 -2.99
C ARG A 212 26.22 -2.83 -2.24
N PHE A 213 25.70 -1.82 -1.55
CA PHE A 213 26.53 -0.86 -0.81
C PHE A 213 27.16 -1.41 0.47
N GLU A 214 26.54 -2.41 1.12
CA GLU A 214 27.16 -3.11 2.26
C GLU A 214 28.31 -4.07 1.85
N SER A 215 28.40 -4.39 0.55
CA SER A 215 29.44 -5.28 0.02
C SER A 215 30.65 -4.55 -0.59
N GLU A 216 30.61 -3.20 -0.61
CA GLU A 216 31.69 -2.30 -1.05
C GLU A 216 32.45 -1.74 0.17
#